data_AF-R0AGB7-F1
#
_entry.id   AF-R0AGB7-F1
#
_cell.length_a   1.000
_cell.length_b   1.000
_cell.length_c   1.000
_cell.angle_alpha   90.00
_cell.angle_beta   90.00
_cell.angle_gamma   90.00
#
_symmetry.space_group_name_H-M   'P 1'
#
loop_
_entity.id
_entity.type
_entity.pdbx_description
1 polymer ?
#
loop_
_entity_poly.entity_id
_entity_poly.type
_entity_poly.pdbx_seq_one_letter_code
_entity_poly.pdbx_strand_id
1 'polypeptide(L)' 'MTTLNIERELGNFCNENYHLLSEYHVYGIAVMYSDNGLIAWIRSNGFYADIHAGANDEVQLEALAEHLGAMEWK' A
#
# COMPACT_ATOMS: atom_id res chain seq x y z
N MET A 1 -0.20 -12.36 20.46
CA MET A 1 -0.40 -11.19 19.58
C MET A 1 0.19 -11.57 18.24
N THR A 2 -0.66 -11.90 17.27
CA THR A 2 -0.22 -12.20 15.90
C THR A 2 0.05 -10.88 15.20
N THR A 3 1.30 -10.66 14.80
CA THR A 3 1.67 -9.51 13.97
C THR A 3 0.86 -9.56 12.69
N LEU A 4 0.22 -8.46 12.32
CA LEU A 4 -0.54 -8.36 11.09
C LEU A 4 0.39 -8.56 9.88
N ASN A 5 -0.02 -9.41 8.94
CA ASN A 5 0.68 -9.61 7.68
C ASN A 5 0.19 -8.59 6.65
N ILE A 6 0.81 -7.42 6.64
CA ILE A 6 0.47 -6.29 5.77
C ILE A 6 0.50 -6.65 4.28
N GLU A 7 1.48 -7.45 3.83
CA GLU A 7 1.59 -7.83 2.41
C GLU A 7 0.39 -8.65 1.95
N ARG A 8 -0.05 -9.59 2.80
CA ARG A 8 -1.21 -10.43 2.49
C ARG A 8 -2.48 -9.60 2.34
N GLU A 9 -2.67 -8.62 3.22
CA GLU A 9 -3.85 -7.76 3.16
C GLU A 9 -3.81 -6.82 1.94
N LEU A 10 -2.63 -6.25 1.64
CA LEU A 10 -2.42 -5.40 0.46
C LEU A 10 -2.47 -6.17 -0.87
N GLY A 11 -2.22 -7.47 -0.86
CA GLY A 11 -2.32 -8.32 -2.04
C GLY A 11 -3.71 -8.26 -2.71
N ASN A 12 -4.76 -8.01 -1.93
CA ASN A 12 -6.13 -7.83 -2.48
C ASN A 12 -6.30 -6.54 -3.29
N PHE A 13 -5.42 -5.57 -3.08
CA PHE A 13 -5.40 -4.28 -3.79
C PHE A 13 -4.38 -4.29 -4.93
N CYS A 14 -3.59 -5.35 -5.09
CA CYS A 14 -2.72 -5.49 -6.25
C CYS A 14 -3.52 -5.89 -7.49
N ASN A 15 -3.15 -5.35 -8.64
CA ASN A 15 -3.74 -5.67 -9.93
C ASN A 15 -2.73 -5.42 -11.05
N GLU A 16 -3.22 -5.26 -12.28
CA GLU A 16 -2.38 -4.97 -13.46
C GLU A 16 -1.63 -3.64 -13.36
N ASN A 17 -2.12 -2.69 -12.57
CA ASN A 17 -1.56 -1.35 -12.43
C ASN A 17 -0.85 -1.12 -11.09
N TYR A 18 -1.15 -1.92 -10.07
CA TYR A 18 -0.61 -1.77 -8.72
C TYR A 18 0.08 -3.05 -8.27
N HIS A 19 1.33 -2.93 -7.86
CA HIS A 19 2.20 -4.05 -7.53
C HIS A 19 2.84 -3.85 -6.16
N LEU A 20 3.02 -4.94 -5.41
CA LEU A 20 3.79 -4.93 -4.18
C LEU A 20 5.26 -5.17 -4.47
N LEU A 21 6.11 -4.35 -3.88
CA LEU A 21 7.54 -4.54 -3.84
C LEU A 21 7.91 -5.41 -2.63
N SER A 22 7.78 -6.72 -2.80
CA SER A 22 7.98 -7.74 -1.75
C SER A 22 9.39 -7.77 -1.15
N GLU A 23 10.38 -7.25 -1.87
CA GLU A 23 11.77 -7.16 -1.38
C GLU A 23 11.95 -6.11 -0.26
N TYR A 24 11.00 -5.19 -0.10
CA TYR A 24 11.06 -4.10 0.88
C TYR A 24 10.19 -4.33 2.12
N HIS A 25 9.77 -5.57 2.38
CA HIS A 25 9.00 -5.89 3.58
C HIS A 25 9.87 -5.89 4.84
N VAL A 26 9.71 -4.83 5.64
CA VAL A 26 10.48 -4.64 6.88
C VAL A 26 9.52 -4.24 8.00
N TYR A 27 9.39 -5.07 9.04
CA TYR A 27 8.68 -4.72 10.29
C TYR A 27 7.31 -4.03 10.11
N GLY A 28 6.39 -4.63 9.33
CA GLY A 28 5.05 -4.08 9.14
C GLY A 28 4.98 -2.92 8.14
N ILE A 29 6.02 -2.75 7.33
CA ILE A 29 6.06 -1.83 6.20
C ILE A 29 5.94 -2.63 4.91
N ALA A 30 5.14 -2.13 3.97
CA ALA A 30 5.04 -2.60 2.60
C ALA A 30 5.10 -1.41 1.64
N VAL A 31 5.62 -1.65 0.44
CA VAL A 31 5.68 -0.64 -0.61
C VAL A 31 4.85 -1.14 -1.79
N MET A 32 3.90 -0.32 -2.23
CA MET A 32 3.12 -0.54 -3.44
C MET A 32 3.54 0.48 -4.50
N TYR A 33 3.56 0.10 -5.77
CA TYR A 33 3.93 1.00 -6.85
C TYR A 33 3.07 0.75 -8.08
N SER A 34 3.05 1.71 -9.00
CA SER A 34 2.45 1.57 -10.33
C SER A 34 3.48 1.76 -11.44
N ASP A 35 3.20 1.18 -12.60
CA ASP A 35 4.03 1.35 -13.80
C ASP A 35 4.09 2.80 -14.30
N ASN A 36 3.11 3.62 -13.91
CA ASN A 36 3.02 5.02 -14.30
C ASN A 36 3.79 5.97 -13.36
N GLY A 37 4.55 5.43 -12.41
CA GLY A 37 5.45 6.21 -11.54
C GLY A 37 4.86 6.62 -10.19
N LEU A 38 3.81 5.95 -9.72
CA LEU A 38 3.34 6.09 -8.34
C LEU A 38 4.10 5.14 -7.41
N ILE A 39 4.47 5.61 -6.22
CA ILE A 39 5.03 4.81 -5.13
C ILE A 39 4.29 5.16 -3.85
N ALA A 40 3.76 4.16 -3.16
CA ALA A 40 3.07 4.26 -1.89
C ALA A 40 3.76 3.42 -0.82
N TRP A 41 4.15 4.07 0.26
CA TRP A 41 4.75 3.47 1.44
C TRP A 41 3.69 3.28 2.51
N ILE A 42 3.37 2.03 2.83
CA ILE A 42 2.28 1.66 3.73
C ILE A 42 2.90 1.03 4.96
N ARG A 43 2.57 1.55 6.14
CA ARG A 43 3.10 1.06 7.42
C ARG A 43 1.96 0.71 8.34
N SER A 44 2.10 -0.38 9.07
CA SER A 44 1.21 -0.72 10.16
C SER A 44 1.86 -1.59 11.22
N ASN A 45 1.37 -1.44 12.44
CA ASN A 45 1.78 -2.23 13.60
C ASN A 45 0.61 -3.02 14.22
N GLY A 46 -0.52 -3.13 13.52
CA GLY A 46 -1.75 -3.78 14.01
C GLY A 46 -2.63 -2.91 14.91
N PHE A 47 -2.19 -1.70 15.28
CA PHE A 47 -3.01 -0.70 15.99
C PHE A 47 -3.15 0.62 15.23
N TYR A 48 -2.15 0.95 14.42
CA TYR A 48 -2.10 2.16 13.61
C TYR A 48 -1.64 1.79 12.21
N ALA A 49 -2.26 2.40 11.21
CA ALA A 49 -1.87 2.29 9.82
C ALA A 49 -1.66 3.69 9.23
N ASP A 50 -0.71 3.80 8.31
CA ASP A 50 -0.29 5.06 7.71
C ASP A 50 0.19 4.83 6.27
N ILE A 51 -0.13 5.77 5.38
CA ILE A 51 0.15 5.67 3.94
C ILE A 51 0.79 6.97 3.48
N HIS A 52 2.01 6.87 2.96
CA HIS A 52 2.70 7.98 2.31
C HIS A 52 2.85 7.66 0.84
N ALA A 53 2.15 8.39 -0.03
CA ALA A 53 2.22 8.19 -1.47
C ALA A 53 2.85 9.39 -2.18
N GLY A 54 3.69 9.10 -3.17
CA GLY A 54 4.27 10.07 -4.08
C GLY A 54 4.05 9.61 -5.51
N ALA A 55 3.74 10.54 -6.39
CA ALA A 55 3.54 10.28 -7.82
C ALA A 55 4.00 11.48 -8.63
N ASN A 56 4.30 11.24 -9.91
CA ASN A 56 4.64 12.31 -10.85
C ASN A 56 3.43 13.15 -11.25
N ASP A 57 2.22 12.58 -11.18
CA ASP A 57 0.96 13.24 -11.49
C ASP A 57 -0.02 13.03 -10.32
N GLU A 58 -0.66 14.11 -9.88
CA GLU A 58 -1.62 14.13 -8.77
C GLU A 58 -2.83 13.23 -9.04
N VAL A 59 -3.24 13.07 -10.30
CA VAL A 59 -4.31 12.16 -10.71
C VAL A 59 -4.04 10.72 -10.27
N GLN A 60 -2.77 10.32 -10.20
CA GLN A 60 -2.40 8.97 -9.73
C GLN A 60 -2.62 8.82 -8.22
N LEU A 61 -2.41 9.89 -7.44
CA LEU A 61 -2.67 9.88 -6.00
C LEU A 61 -4.17 9.79 -5.71
N GLU A 62 -4.98 10.52 -6.47
CA GLU A 62 -6.45 10.44 -6.40
C GLU A 62 -6.94 9.04 -6.77
N ALA A 63 -6.46 8.48 -7.89
CA ALA A 63 -6.81 7.13 -8.33
C ALA A 63 -6.38 6.05 -7.32
N LEU A 64 -5.22 6.22 -6.67
CA LEU A 64 -4.80 5.33 -5.59
C LEU A 64 -5.75 5.42 -4.39
N ALA A 65 -6.11 6.63 -3.97
CA ALA A 65 -7.00 6.84 -2.83
C ALA A 65 -8.39 6.23 -3.09
N GLU A 66 -8.93 6.38 -4.30
CA GLU A 66 -10.18 5.73 -4.71
C GLU A 66 -10.06 4.20 -4.72
N HIS A 67 -8.94 3.67 -5.24
CA HIS A 67 -8.71 2.23 -5.34
C HIS A 67 -8.55 1.55 -3.97
N LEU A 68 -7.85 2.21 -3.05
CA LEU A 68 -7.69 1.71 -1.68
C LEU A 68 -8.97 1.89 -0.86
N GLY A 69 -9.75 2.93 -1.13
CA GLY A 69 -10.96 3.27 -0.39
C GLY A 69 -10.71 3.44 1.11
N ALA A 70 -11.76 3.25 1.91
CA ALA A 70 -11.64 3.19 3.38
C ALA A 70 -11.07 1.82 3.78
N MET A 71 -9.74 1.69 3.78
CA MET A 71 -9.08 0.47 4.23
C MET A 71 -9.27 0.25 5.73
N GLU A 72 -10.04 -0.77 6.11
CA GLU A 72 -10.13 -1.27 7.48
C GLU A 72 -9.42 -2.62 7.57
N TRP A 73 -8.46 -2.72 8.49
CA TRP A 73 -7.65 -3.92 8.68
C TRP A 73 -8.24 -4.72 9.84
N LYS A 74 -8.56 -6.00 9.63
CA LYS A 74 -9.19 -6.89 10.62
C LYS A 74 -8.18 -7.70 11.43
#